data_AF-A0A090RTS6-F1
#
_entry.id   AF-A0A090RTS6-F1
#
_cell.length_a   1.000
_cell.length_b   1.000
_cell.length_c   1.000
_cell.angle_alpha   90.00
_cell.angle_beta   90.00
_cell.angle_gamma   90.00
#
_symmetry.space_group_name_H-M   'P 1'
#
loop_
_entity.id
_entity.type
_entity.pdbx_description
1 polymer ?
#
loop_
_entity_poly.entity_id
_entity_poly.type
_entity_poly.pdbx_seq_one_letter_code
_entity_poly.pdbx_strand_id
1 'polypeptide(L)'
;MAMNIIEVKGIAGEYLGWSGSSHRDNSIDSVRFRNFSVNTTNGHGAQIDLNYNVEQESLNASYSFIQALPKLGNLNLYPLAGLGVNVRNGEFPGCANVGVDCQIDQQNIGYTIPGTYAVVGAYTKYAITDKLWLNYNPMWLTTISGSKSYVENAYGQGMGSIFTNEFAVSYQFTPRFNVRYFANWTQEQSYFDGDQRVEFNYQF
;
A
#
# COMPACT_ATOMS: atom_id res chain seq x y z
N MET A 1 -8.39 -20.19 -7.50
CA MET A 1 -9.10 -19.60 -6.34
C MET A 1 -8.91 -18.10 -6.38
N ALA A 2 -9.88 -17.32 -5.88
CA ALA A 2 -9.77 -15.86 -5.80
C ALA A 2 -10.15 -15.38 -4.39
N MET A 3 -9.47 -14.33 -3.91
CA MET A 3 -9.71 -13.70 -2.62
C MET A 3 -9.91 -12.21 -2.83
N ASN A 4 -10.99 -11.66 -2.28
CA ASN A 4 -11.28 -10.23 -2.28
C ASN A 4 -11.07 -9.70 -0.86
N ILE A 5 -10.38 -8.58 -0.74
CA ILE A 5 -10.13 -7.89 0.53
C ILE A 5 -10.55 -6.44 0.33
N ILE A 6 -11.41 -5.96 1.23
CA ILE A 6 -11.77 -4.55 1.36
C ILE A 6 -11.25 -4.10 2.72
N GLU A 7 -10.46 -3.04 2.73
CA GLU A 7 -9.89 -2.42 3.94
C GLU A 7 -10.32 -0.95 3.99
N VAL A 8 -10.75 -0.50 5.15
CA VAL A 8 -11.07 0.90 5.43
C VAL A 8 -10.29 1.30 6.69
N LYS A 9 -9.51 2.38 6.61
CA LYS A 9 -8.72 2.91 7.74
C LYS A 9 -9.27 4.28 8.20
N GLY A 10 -8.96 4.65 9.45
CA GLY A 10 -9.30 5.96 10.05
C GLY A 10 -10.56 5.98 10.91
N ILE A 11 -11.38 4.92 10.86
CA ILE A 11 -12.63 4.89 11.63
C ILE A 11 -12.36 4.80 13.14
N ALA A 12 -13.06 5.63 13.91
CA ALA A 12 -13.07 5.64 15.38
C ALA A 12 -11.73 6.01 16.05
N GLY A 13 -10.87 6.78 15.36
CA GLY A 13 -9.59 7.24 15.89
C GLY A 13 -9.69 8.00 17.21
N GLU A 14 -10.69 8.87 17.37
CA GLU A 14 -10.93 9.61 18.63
C GLU A 14 -11.30 8.68 19.78
N TYR A 15 -12.18 7.70 19.54
CA TYR A 15 -12.70 6.80 20.57
C TYR A 15 -11.66 5.79 21.05
N LEU A 16 -10.82 5.29 20.14
CA LEU A 16 -9.79 4.30 20.48
C LEU A 16 -8.53 4.96 21.05
N GLY A 17 -8.21 6.20 20.66
CA GLY A 17 -7.08 6.97 21.19
C GLY A 17 -5.71 6.50 20.69
N TRP A 18 -5.67 5.74 19.59
CA TRP A 18 -4.47 5.06 19.05
C TRP A 18 -3.69 5.93 18.04
N SER A 19 -3.43 7.20 18.36
CA SER A 19 -2.45 8.00 17.60
C SER A 19 -1.53 8.81 18.53
N GLY A 20 -0.26 8.94 18.15
CA GLY A 20 0.69 9.85 18.80
C GLY A 20 0.51 11.33 18.40
N SER A 21 -0.40 11.63 17.46
CA SER A 21 -0.72 12.99 17.03
C SER A 21 -1.78 13.63 17.93
N SER A 22 -1.69 14.96 18.08
CA SER A 22 -2.71 15.76 18.77
C SER A 22 -3.99 15.99 17.95
N HIS A 23 -3.97 15.59 16.68
CA HIS A 23 -5.08 15.71 15.73
C HIS A 23 -5.60 14.30 15.49
N ARG A 24 -6.63 13.93 16.26
CA ARG A 24 -7.39 12.69 16.12
C ARG A 24 -8.76 13.10 15.61
N ASP A 25 -9.22 12.43 14.59
CA ASP A 25 -10.60 12.54 14.15
C ASP A 25 -11.17 11.14 13.88
N ASN A 26 -12.42 11.11 13.42
CA ASN A 26 -13.11 9.89 13.03
C ASN A 26 -13.30 9.81 11.50
N SER A 27 -12.48 10.53 10.74
CA SER A 27 -12.57 10.56 9.28
C SER A 27 -11.96 9.29 8.67
N ILE A 28 -12.34 8.98 7.43
CA ILE A 28 -11.76 7.85 6.71
C ILE A 28 -10.43 8.31 6.12
N ASP A 29 -9.32 7.71 6.55
CA ASP A 29 -8.00 8.03 6.00
C ASP A 29 -7.83 7.44 4.60
N SER A 30 -8.28 6.18 4.44
CA SER A 30 -8.07 5.43 3.21
C SER A 30 -9.06 4.29 3.03
N VAL A 31 -9.29 3.95 1.76
CA VAL A 31 -10.04 2.78 1.34
C VAL A 31 -9.16 1.99 0.38
N ARG A 32 -9.00 0.69 0.64
CA ARG A 32 -8.20 -0.20 -0.19
C ARG A 32 -8.97 -1.43 -0.61
N PHE A 33 -8.93 -1.73 -1.90
CA PHE A 33 -9.45 -2.96 -2.47
C PHE A 33 -8.29 -3.79 -3.02
N ARG A 34 -8.25 -5.07 -2.66
CA ARG A 34 -7.31 -6.03 -3.23
C ARG A 34 -8.04 -7.27 -3.71
N ASN A 35 -7.70 -7.70 -4.92
CA ASN A 35 -8.09 -9.01 -5.44
C ASN A 35 -6.84 -9.84 -5.69
N PHE A 36 -6.83 -11.06 -5.16
CA PHE A 36 -5.80 -12.05 -5.47
C PHE A 36 -6.44 -13.17 -6.27
N SER A 37 -5.82 -13.55 -7.37
CA SER A 37 -6.15 -14.75 -8.13
C SER A 37 -4.97 -15.70 -8.10
N VAL A 38 -5.24 -17.00 -7.95
CA VAL A 38 -4.21 -18.05 -7.90
C VAL A 38 -4.61 -19.22 -8.78
N ASN A 39 -3.68 -19.62 -9.64
CA ASN A 39 -3.67 -20.88 -10.37
C ASN A 39 -2.79 -21.88 -9.61
N THR A 40 -3.44 -22.87 -8.99
CA THR A 40 -2.76 -23.89 -8.18
C THR A 40 -2.01 -24.93 -9.00
N THR A 41 -2.23 -25.00 -10.31
CA THR A 41 -1.56 -25.97 -11.19
C THR A 41 -0.11 -25.58 -11.48
N ASN A 42 0.17 -24.28 -11.61
CA ASN A 42 1.50 -23.74 -11.94
C ASN A 42 2.04 -22.77 -10.88
N GLY A 43 1.26 -22.48 -9.83
CA GLY A 43 1.66 -21.58 -8.75
C GLY A 43 1.68 -20.11 -9.15
N HIS A 44 1.14 -19.75 -10.32
CA HIS A 44 1.00 -18.36 -10.73
C HIS A 44 -0.15 -17.71 -9.97
N GLY A 45 0.08 -16.48 -9.52
CA GLY A 45 -0.94 -15.60 -9.01
C GLY A 45 -0.91 -14.24 -9.69
N ALA A 46 -2.00 -13.50 -9.51
CA ALA A 46 -2.03 -12.09 -9.85
C ALA A 46 -2.75 -11.30 -8.76
N GLN A 47 -2.38 -10.03 -8.63
CA GLN A 47 -2.94 -9.10 -7.66
C GLN A 47 -3.41 -7.83 -8.37
N ILE A 48 -4.66 -7.44 -8.13
CA ILE A 48 -5.14 -6.07 -8.36
C ILE A 48 -5.14 -5.37 -6.99
N ASP A 49 -4.59 -4.18 -6.93
CA ASP A 49 -4.54 -3.38 -5.70
C ASP A 49 -4.89 -1.92 -5.99
N LEU A 50 -5.98 -1.47 -5.39
CA LEU A 50 -6.50 -0.12 -5.49
C LEU A 50 -6.46 0.48 -4.09
N ASN A 51 -5.66 1.51 -3.88
CA ASN A 51 -5.54 2.21 -2.60
C ASN A 51 -5.86 3.68 -2.78
N TYR A 52 -6.98 4.13 -2.24
CA TYR A 52 -7.42 5.52 -2.26
C TYR A 52 -7.12 6.17 -0.92
N ASN A 53 -6.26 7.19 -0.93
CA ASN A 53 -6.02 8.07 0.20
C ASN A 53 -6.98 9.25 0.10
N VAL A 54 -7.85 9.40 1.12
CA VAL A 54 -8.91 10.41 1.12
C VAL A 54 -8.34 11.80 1.36
N GLU A 55 -7.42 11.94 2.32
CA GLU A 55 -6.78 13.21 2.67
C GLU A 55 -5.99 13.82 1.50
N GLN A 56 -5.28 12.99 0.75
CA GLN A 56 -4.48 13.42 -0.40
C GLN A 56 -5.23 13.40 -1.74
N GLU A 57 -6.50 12.97 -1.71
CA GLU A 57 -7.33 12.69 -2.89
C GLU A 57 -6.56 11.96 -4.01
N SER A 58 -5.89 10.87 -3.61
CA SER A 58 -4.95 10.14 -4.45
C SER A 58 -5.27 8.65 -4.48
N LEU A 59 -5.50 8.12 -5.68
CA LEU A 59 -5.64 6.69 -5.97
C LEU A 59 -4.33 6.13 -6.51
N ASN A 60 -3.82 5.07 -5.87
CA ASN A 60 -2.83 4.19 -6.45
C ASN A 60 -3.52 2.92 -6.94
N ALA A 61 -3.45 2.63 -8.23
CA ALA A 61 -3.99 1.42 -8.82
C ALA A 61 -2.86 0.60 -9.45
N SER A 62 -2.74 -0.68 -9.10
CA SER A 62 -1.70 -1.56 -9.63
C SER A 62 -2.19 -2.95 -9.97
N TYR A 63 -1.45 -3.58 -10.88
CA TYR A 63 -1.57 -4.98 -11.25
C TYR A 63 -0.21 -5.66 -11.15
N SER A 64 -0.12 -6.75 -10.39
CA SER A 64 1.12 -7.50 -10.16
C SER A 64 0.97 -8.97 -10.47
N PHE A 65 2.01 -9.57 -11.05
CA PHE A 65 2.17 -11.01 -11.16
C PHE A 65 2.90 -11.54 -9.93
N ILE A 66 2.48 -12.70 -9.44
CA ILE A 66 3.04 -13.38 -8.28
C ILE A 66 3.44 -14.78 -8.71
N GLN A 67 4.61 -15.25 -8.28
CA GLN A 67 5.04 -16.63 -8.50
C GLN A 67 5.21 -17.33 -7.15
N ALA A 68 4.50 -18.42 -6.90
CA ALA A 68 4.82 -19.31 -5.79
C ALA A 68 6.10 -20.10 -6.11
N LEU A 69 7.13 -19.96 -5.29
CA LEU A 69 8.33 -20.79 -5.39
C LEU A 69 8.12 -22.14 -4.69
N PRO A 70 8.91 -23.17 -5.04
CA PRO A 70 8.92 -24.43 -4.30
C PRO A 70 9.14 -24.18 -2.80
N LYS A 71 8.41 -24.93 -1.96
CA LYS A 71 8.50 -24.82 -0.51
C LYS A 71 9.92 -25.15 -0.03
N LEU A 72 10.52 -24.25 0.76
CA LEU A 72 11.86 -24.40 1.30
C LEU A 72 11.77 -24.67 2.80
N GLY A 73 11.53 -25.94 3.16
CA GLY A 73 11.30 -26.32 4.55
C GLY A 73 10.09 -25.58 5.13
N ASN A 74 10.31 -24.74 6.15
CA ASN A 74 9.24 -23.94 6.77
C ASN A 74 9.00 -22.59 6.08
N LEU A 75 9.77 -22.27 5.04
CA LEU A 75 9.68 -21.02 4.30
C LEU A 75 8.90 -21.20 3.00
N ASN A 76 7.92 -20.32 2.81
CA ASN A 76 7.20 -20.12 1.57
C ASN A 76 7.53 -18.72 1.03
N LEU A 77 7.94 -18.63 -0.23
CA LEU A 77 8.31 -17.38 -0.89
C LEU A 77 7.45 -17.15 -2.14
N TYR A 78 6.94 -15.94 -2.26
CA TYR A 78 6.08 -15.50 -3.36
C TYR A 78 6.59 -14.19 -3.94
N PRO A 79 7.68 -14.20 -4.74
CA PRO A 79 8.12 -13.00 -5.45
C PRO A 79 7.02 -12.46 -6.35
N LEU A 80 6.99 -11.13 -6.48
CA LEU A 80 6.04 -10.42 -7.31
C LEU A 80 6.68 -9.26 -8.05
N ALA A 81 6.09 -8.93 -9.20
CA ALA A 81 6.42 -7.75 -9.97
C ALA A 81 5.15 -7.20 -10.65
N GLY A 82 5.01 -5.89 -10.70
CA GLY A 82 3.81 -5.25 -11.19
C GLY A 82 4.01 -3.82 -11.64
N LEU A 83 2.95 -3.28 -12.23
CA LEU A 83 2.86 -1.92 -12.72
C LEU A 83 1.64 -1.25 -12.12
N GLY A 84 1.72 0.06 -11.95
CA GLY A 84 0.61 0.85 -11.45
C GLY A 84 0.57 2.25 -12.01
N VAL A 85 -0.57 2.88 -11.79
CA VAL A 85 -0.87 4.27 -12.14
C VAL A 85 -1.23 5.00 -10.85
N ASN A 86 -0.77 6.25 -10.74
CA ASN A 86 -1.24 7.16 -9.71
C ASN A 86 -2.25 8.11 -10.37
N VAL A 87 -3.40 8.28 -9.72
CA VAL A 87 -4.42 9.27 -10.09
C VAL A 87 -4.59 10.18 -8.89
N ARG A 88 -4.46 11.49 -9.08
CA ARG A 88 -4.50 12.45 -7.98
C ARG A 88 -5.30 13.67 -8.37
N ASN A 89 -6.10 14.19 -7.44
CA ASN A 89 -6.73 15.49 -7.63
C ASN A 89 -5.65 16.57 -7.73
N GLY A 90 -5.61 17.27 -8.86
CA GLY A 90 -4.52 18.17 -9.23
C GLY A 90 -4.86 19.63 -8.96
N GLU A 91 -3.98 20.27 -8.21
CA GLU A 91 -3.77 21.73 -8.25
C GLU A 91 -2.64 22.01 -9.24
N PHE A 92 -2.95 22.65 -10.37
CA PHE A 92 -1.94 23.05 -11.35
C PHE A 92 -1.77 24.57 -11.34
N PRO A 93 -0.55 25.10 -11.23
CA PRO A 93 -0.31 26.51 -11.49
C PRO A 93 -0.66 26.82 -12.96
N GLY A 94 -1.68 27.65 -13.18
CA GLY A 94 -2.16 28.01 -14.52
C GLY A 94 -2.54 29.48 -14.61
N CYS A 95 -2.31 30.11 -15.76
CA CYS A 95 -2.76 31.49 -15.98
C CYS A 95 -4.29 31.50 -16.13
N ALA A 96 -5.00 32.12 -15.18
CA ALA A 96 -6.45 32.28 -15.28
C ALA A 96 -6.87 33.16 -16.47
N ASN A 97 -6.01 34.09 -16.91
CA ASN A 97 -6.25 34.99 -18.03
C ASN A 97 -5.07 35.00 -19.00
N VAL A 98 -5.26 34.47 -20.21
CA VAL A 98 -4.26 34.53 -21.29
C VAL A 98 -4.35 35.92 -21.93
N GLY A 99 -3.42 36.82 -21.62
CA GLY A 99 -3.23 38.07 -22.38
C GLY A 99 -2.85 39.33 -21.60
N VAL A 100 -2.98 39.38 -20.27
CA VAL A 100 -2.59 40.54 -19.44
C VAL A 100 -2.14 40.01 -18.08
N ASP A 101 -0.91 40.34 -17.64
CA ASP A 101 -0.27 39.92 -16.38
C ASP A 101 -0.70 38.53 -15.87
N CYS A 102 0.05 37.49 -16.27
CA CYS A 102 -0.19 36.14 -15.75
C CYS A 102 0.18 36.08 -14.26
N GLN A 103 -0.82 36.28 -13.41
CA GLN A 103 -0.81 35.78 -12.04
C GLN A 103 -0.90 34.25 -12.15
N ILE A 104 0.12 33.56 -11.65
CA ILE A 104 0.10 32.10 -11.55
C ILE A 104 -0.81 31.74 -10.38
N ASP A 105 -2.08 31.48 -10.68
CA ASP A 105 -3.05 31.00 -9.71
C ASP A 105 -3.11 29.47 -9.74
N GLN A 106 -3.35 28.86 -8.58
CA GLN A 106 -3.64 27.43 -8.51
C GLN A 106 -5.00 27.17 -9.17
N GLN A 107 -4.98 26.48 -10.30
CA GLN A 107 -6.18 26.00 -10.97
C GLN A 107 -6.46 24.57 -10.51
N ASN A 108 -7.67 24.35 -9.98
CA ASN A 108 -8.18 23.02 -9.67
C ASN A 108 -8.65 22.37 -10.97
N ILE A 109 -7.89 21.40 -11.49
CA ILE A 109 -8.21 20.74 -12.76
C ILE A 109 -8.83 19.35 -12.58
N GLY A 110 -9.22 19.00 -11.35
CA GLY A 110 -9.82 17.72 -11.01
C GLY A 110 -8.80 16.57 -11.01
N TYR A 111 -9.26 15.34 -11.19
CA TYR A 111 -8.39 14.16 -11.17
C TYR A 111 -7.49 14.10 -12.41
N THR A 112 -6.19 13.98 -12.15
CA THR A 112 -5.14 13.84 -13.15
C THR A 112 -4.37 12.55 -12.94
N ILE A 113 -3.61 12.13 -13.96
CA ILE A 113 -2.70 10.98 -13.86
C ILE A 113 -1.27 11.54 -13.81
N PRO A 114 -0.72 11.85 -12.63
CA PRO A 114 0.62 12.43 -12.52
C PRO A 114 1.72 11.48 -13.02
N GLY A 115 1.52 10.16 -12.97
CA GLY A 115 2.46 9.21 -13.54
C GLY A 115 2.15 7.74 -13.30
N THR A 116 3.11 6.90 -13.70
CA THR A 116 3.08 5.45 -13.58
C THR A 116 4.28 4.95 -12.76
N TYR A 117 4.15 3.79 -12.14
CA TYR A 117 5.16 3.20 -11.29
C TYR A 117 5.27 1.68 -11.49
N ALA A 118 6.41 1.11 -11.12
CA ALA A 118 6.60 -0.33 -10.95
C ALA A 118 6.62 -0.68 -9.46
N VAL A 119 6.26 -1.92 -9.17
CA VAL A 119 6.49 -2.55 -7.87
C VAL A 119 7.19 -3.88 -8.07
N VAL A 120 8.22 -4.15 -7.28
CA VAL A 120 8.90 -5.44 -7.21
C VAL A 120 9.08 -5.80 -5.75
N GLY A 121 8.75 -7.03 -5.37
CA GLY A 121 8.88 -7.45 -3.98
C GLY A 121 8.61 -8.92 -3.79
N ALA A 122 8.32 -9.30 -2.55
CA ALA A 122 7.94 -10.67 -2.24
C ALA A 122 6.99 -10.71 -1.04
N TYR A 123 6.02 -11.61 -1.08
CA TYR A 123 5.38 -12.08 0.15
C TYR A 123 6.15 -13.28 0.68
N THR A 124 6.38 -13.34 1.99
CA THR A 124 6.99 -14.50 2.65
C THR A 124 6.08 -15.03 3.73
N LYS A 125 6.17 -16.34 4.00
CA LYS A 125 5.61 -16.96 5.19
C LYS A 125 6.62 -17.94 5.76
N TYR A 126 6.99 -17.75 7.03
CA TYR A 126 7.85 -18.67 7.77
C TYR A 126 7.05 -19.30 8.92
N ALA A 127 6.81 -20.60 8.84
CA ALA A 127 6.09 -21.33 9.89
C ALA A 127 7.04 -21.67 11.05
N ILE A 128 6.75 -21.14 12.25
CA ILE A 128 7.44 -21.54 13.48
C ILE A 128 6.78 -22.80 14.04
N THR A 129 5.45 -22.80 14.09
CA THR A 129 4.61 -23.95 14.43
C THR A 129 3.39 -24.00 13.50
N ASP A 130 2.50 -24.98 13.70
CA ASP A 130 1.24 -25.05 12.96
C ASP A 130 0.32 -23.85 13.22
N LYS A 131 0.50 -23.15 14.35
CA LYS A 131 -0.34 -22.02 14.77
C LYS A 131 0.37 -20.68 14.78
N LEU A 132 1.70 -20.66 14.75
CA LEU A 132 2.53 -19.46 14.81
C LEU A 132 3.36 -19.32 13.54
N TRP A 133 3.22 -18.21 12.83
CA TRP A 133 4.03 -17.91 11.66
C TRP A 133 4.42 -16.44 11.58
N LEU A 134 5.51 -16.20 10.86
CA LEU A 134 6.02 -14.87 10.56
C LEU A 134 5.81 -14.54 9.08
N ASN A 135 5.64 -13.27 8.78
CA ASN A 135 5.71 -12.72 7.43
C ASN A 135 6.73 -11.59 7.41
N TYR A 136 7.53 -11.53 6.35
CA TYR A 136 8.36 -10.38 6.00
C TYR A 136 8.18 -10.07 4.52
N ASN A 137 7.53 -8.95 4.20
CA ASN A 137 7.08 -8.63 2.85
C ASN A 137 7.76 -7.34 2.37
N PRO A 138 9.00 -7.41 1.85
CA PRO A 138 9.67 -6.25 1.28
C PRO A 138 9.07 -5.89 -0.09
N MET A 139 8.86 -4.60 -0.34
CA MET A 139 8.43 -4.08 -1.64
C MET A 139 9.26 -2.84 -2.01
N TRP A 140 9.81 -2.83 -3.21
CA TRP A 140 10.42 -1.67 -3.85
C TRP A 140 9.44 -1.08 -4.87
N LEU A 141 9.15 0.21 -4.74
CA LEU A 141 8.33 0.95 -5.68
C LEU A 141 9.19 2.01 -6.37
N THR A 142 9.01 2.19 -7.67
CA THR A 142 9.79 3.16 -8.46
C THR A 142 8.93 3.78 -9.56
N THR A 143 9.08 5.08 -9.81
CA THR A 143 8.38 5.76 -10.90
C THR A 143 8.95 5.32 -12.26
N ILE A 144 8.08 5.10 -13.24
CA ILE A 144 8.48 4.79 -14.62
C ILE A 144 8.36 6.02 -15.50
N SER A 145 7.23 6.73 -15.40
CA SER A 145 6.92 7.88 -16.24
C SER A 145 5.95 8.82 -15.53
N GLY A 146 5.83 10.05 -16.00
CA GLY A 146 4.92 11.04 -15.44
C GLY A 146 5.44 12.45 -15.57
N SER A 147 4.79 13.37 -14.87
CA SER A 147 5.30 14.73 -14.71
C SER A 147 6.66 14.71 -14.00
N LYS A 148 7.50 15.71 -14.28
CA LYS A 148 8.79 15.85 -13.60
C LYS A 148 8.62 15.89 -12.07
N SER A 149 7.61 16.63 -11.60
CA SER A 149 7.27 16.69 -10.19
C SER A 149 6.95 15.33 -9.59
N TYR A 150 6.25 14.45 -10.33
CA TYR A 150 5.94 13.10 -9.87
C TYR A 150 7.17 12.20 -9.88
N VAL A 151 7.88 12.11 -11.00
CA VAL A 151 9.05 11.22 -11.15
C VAL A 151 10.14 11.55 -10.13
N GLU A 152 10.32 12.84 -9.79
CA GLU A 152 11.34 13.26 -8.83
C GLU A 152 10.86 13.21 -7.37
N ASN A 153 9.54 13.11 -7.09
CA ASN A 153 9.03 13.28 -5.72
C ASN A 153 7.88 12.34 -5.31
N ALA A 154 7.60 11.27 -6.06
CA ALA A 154 6.45 10.40 -5.81
C ALA A 154 6.39 9.80 -4.40
N TYR A 155 7.54 9.63 -3.73
CA TYR A 155 7.63 9.00 -2.42
C TYR A 155 8.27 9.89 -1.34
N GLY A 156 8.38 11.19 -1.60
CA GLY A 156 9.07 12.15 -0.75
C GLY A 156 9.89 13.15 -1.57
N GLN A 157 10.33 14.25 -0.97
CA GLN A 157 11.11 15.26 -1.68
C GLN A 157 12.41 14.66 -2.21
N GLY A 158 12.61 14.70 -3.54
CA GLY A 158 13.77 14.11 -4.21
C GLY A 158 13.75 12.58 -4.33
N MET A 159 12.60 11.94 -4.09
CA MET A 159 12.46 10.48 -4.10
C MET A 159 11.54 9.96 -5.21
N GLY A 160 12.14 9.47 -6.30
CA GLY A 160 11.44 8.73 -7.35
C GLY A 160 11.25 7.23 -7.06
N SER A 161 11.83 6.72 -5.97
CA SER A 161 11.63 5.33 -5.54
C SER A 161 11.64 5.21 -4.02
N ILE A 162 11.03 4.16 -3.49
CA ILE A 162 11.02 3.85 -2.07
C ILE A 162 11.08 2.35 -1.83
N PHE A 163 11.83 1.95 -0.81
CA PHE A 163 11.81 0.60 -0.26
C PHE A 163 10.95 0.56 1.00
N THR A 164 9.96 -0.34 1.00
CA THR A 164 8.99 -0.51 2.08
C THR A 164 9.10 -1.93 2.63
N ASN A 165 8.90 -2.04 3.93
CA ASN A 165 9.04 -3.27 4.68
C ASN A 165 7.76 -3.50 5.47
N GLU A 166 7.30 -4.74 5.49
CA GLU A 166 6.24 -5.20 6.38
C GLU A 166 6.74 -6.43 7.12
N PHE A 167 6.72 -6.38 8.44
CA PHE A 167 6.91 -7.55 9.28
C PHE A 167 5.59 -7.87 9.98
N ALA A 168 5.23 -9.16 10.05
CA ALA A 168 4.06 -9.58 10.79
C ALA A 168 4.33 -10.85 11.62
N VAL A 169 3.77 -10.86 12.83
CA VAL A 169 3.71 -12.04 13.71
C VAL A 169 2.25 -12.45 13.81
N SER A 170 1.95 -13.70 13.49
CA SER A 170 0.57 -14.18 13.39
C SER A 170 0.36 -15.43 14.23
N TYR A 171 -0.73 -15.46 15.00
CA TYR A 171 -1.10 -16.62 15.81
C TYR A 171 -2.56 -17.03 15.59
N GLN A 172 -2.78 -18.32 15.34
CA GLN A 172 -4.11 -18.92 15.19
C GLN A 172 -4.60 -19.53 16.50
N PHE A 173 -5.65 -18.95 17.08
CA PHE A 173 -6.26 -19.43 18.32
C PHE A 173 -7.23 -20.57 18.04
N THR A 174 -8.09 -20.40 17.03
CA THR A 174 -9.06 -21.40 16.58
C THR A 174 -9.04 -21.49 15.06
N PRO A 175 -9.66 -22.52 14.44
CA PRO A 175 -9.76 -22.59 12.99
C PRO A 175 -10.40 -21.34 12.34
N ARG A 176 -11.18 -20.57 13.11
CA ARG A 176 -11.91 -19.39 12.64
C ARG A 176 -11.35 -18.06 13.14
N PHE A 177 -10.45 -18.07 14.12
CA PHE A 177 -9.95 -16.86 14.78
C PHE A 177 -8.43 -16.83 14.83
N ASN A 178 -7.85 -15.75 14.31
CA ASN A 178 -6.43 -15.46 14.43
C ASN A 178 -6.19 -13.98 14.74
N VAL A 179 -5.05 -13.70 15.38
CA VAL A 179 -4.58 -12.33 15.66
C VAL A 179 -3.21 -12.17 15.02
N ARG A 180 -2.98 -10.98 14.46
CA ARG A 180 -1.73 -10.65 13.77
C ARG A 180 -1.25 -9.29 14.23
N TYR A 181 0.02 -9.20 14.58
CA TYR A 181 0.72 -7.93 14.78
C TYR A 181 1.48 -7.62 13.49
N PHE A 182 1.46 -6.34 13.08
CA PHE A 182 2.16 -5.82 11.92
C PHE A 182 3.02 -4.62 12.34
N ALA A 183 4.20 -4.54 11.73
CA ALA A 183 5.06 -3.38 11.72
C ALA A 183 5.42 -3.06 10.27
N ASN A 184 5.09 -1.85 9.82
CA ASN A 184 5.34 -1.37 8.48
C ASN A 184 6.25 -0.14 8.53
N TRP A 185 7.37 -0.15 7.82
CA TRP A 185 8.30 1.00 7.80
C TRP A 185 8.94 1.14 6.41
N THR A 186 9.53 2.30 6.15
CA THR A 186 10.26 2.57 4.91
C THR A 186 11.74 2.72 5.19
N GLN A 187 12.56 2.74 4.13
CA GLN A 187 13.99 3.05 4.27
C GLN A 187 14.29 4.44 4.87
N GLU A 188 13.33 5.37 4.83
CA GLU A 188 13.47 6.75 5.33
C GLU A 188 13.03 6.89 6.79
N GLN A 189 12.60 5.79 7.42
CA GLN A 189 11.97 5.82 8.72
C GLN A 189 12.55 4.75 9.66
N SER A 190 12.71 5.11 10.93
CA SER A 190 13.05 4.14 11.97
C SER A 190 11.93 3.12 12.15
N TYR A 191 12.27 1.88 12.48
CA TYR A 191 11.30 0.79 12.69
C TYR A 191 10.12 1.18 13.62
N PHE A 192 10.40 1.86 14.72
CA PHE A 192 9.38 2.23 15.72
C PHE A 192 8.52 3.43 15.33
N ASP A 193 8.95 4.23 14.36
CA ASP A 193 8.17 5.37 13.88
C ASP A 193 7.15 4.92 12.81
N GLY A 194 7.34 3.72 12.25
CA GLY A 194 6.46 3.11 11.26
C GLY A 194 5.07 2.73 11.78
N ASP A 195 4.16 2.38 10.86
CA ASP A 195 2.79 1.96 11.18
C ASP A 195 2.81 0.63 11.95
N GLN A 196 2.16 0.63 13.12
CA GLN A 196 2.06 -0.51 14.02
C GLN A 196 0.58 -0.90 14.14
N ARG A 197 0.24 -2.14 13.78
CA ARG A 197 -1.16 -2.58 13.74
C ARG A 197 -1.34 -3.93 14.43
N VAL A 198 -2.47 -4.07 15.13
CA VAL A 198 -2.99 -5.36 15.57
C VAL A 198 -4.28 -5.65 14.79
N GLU A 199 -4.32 -6.78 14.10
CA GLU A 199 -5.43 -7.24 13.27
C GLU A 199 -6.08 -8.46 13.91
N PHE A 200 -7.40 -8.43 14.03
CA PHE A 200 -8.23 -9.54 14.50
C PHE A 200 -9.02 -10.09 13.31
N ASN A 201 -8.73 -11.32 12.90
CA ASN A 201 -9.43 -11.96 11.78
C ASN A 201 -10.38 -13.03 12.30
N TYR A 202 -11.65 -12.92 11.92
CA TYR A 202 -12.68 -13.89 12.24
C TYR A 202 -13.39 -14.37 10.98
N GLN A 203 -13.52 -15.69 10.81
CA GLN A 203 -14.23 -16.32 9.71
C GLN A 203 -15.58 -16.85 10.19
N PHE A 204 -16.68 -16.38 9.58
CA PHE A 204 -18.06 -16.78 9.91
C PHE A 204 -18.42 -18.16 9.34
#